data_AF-X0WW83-F1
#
_entry.id   AF-X0WW83-F1
#
_cell.length_a   1.000
_cell.length_b   1.000
_cell.length_c   1.000
_cell.angle_alpha   90.00
_cell.angle_beta   90.00
_cell.angle_gamma   90.00
#
_symmetry.space_group_name_H-M   'P 1'
#
loop_
_entity.id
_entity.type
_entity.pdbx_description
1 polymer ?
#
loop_
_entity_poly.entity_id
_entity_poly.type
_entity_poly.pdbx_seq_one_letter_code
_entity_poly.pdbx_strand_id
1 'polypeptide(L)'
;IHEIVHGMQCSPFEATAILDTVYKVYTPYFETSGTLKPGQLLFLVISIETSPSTRLADSRQVTVTLTFDAGQADLKVRREKGVPALRRHRMQRMAVEAFQQGGLLTIEDLANRLFNCGQRTLTRDLDILRRKGVVLPLRSTIKDMGRSISHRSLIIEQWLLGKEYSEIAFHTHHSIPAVQNYVNKFKRVIALAEEGYDVHTIAFLVKVSASLVESYHQLYQTVKIVAHRRKALRSFLKKGAQDMPIR
;
A
#
# COMPACT_ATOMS: atom_id res chain seq x y z
N ILE A 1 -31.06 7.76 -10.82
CA ILE A 1 -32.28 7.31 -10.10
C ILE A 1 -33.45 7.09 -11.07
N HIS A 2 -33.87 8.09 -11.84
CA HIS A 2 -35.00 7.95 -12.79
C HIS A 2 -34.88 6.74 -13.74
N GLU A 3 -33.71 6.55 -14.37
CA GLU A 3 -33.48 5.40 -15.25
C GLU A 3 -33.53 4.05 -14.52
N ILE A 4 -33.14 4.00 -13.24
CA ILE A 4 -33.19 2.78 -12.43
C ILE A 4 -34.64 2.46 -12.06
N VAL A 5 -35.41 3.47 -11.65
CA VAL A 5 -36.84 3.33 -11.33
C VAL A 5 -37.63 2.82 -12.53
N HIS A 6 -37.45 3.44 -13.71
CA HIS A 6 -38.24 3.10 -14.89
C HIS A 6 -37.66 1.94 -15.71
N GLY A 7 -36.33 1.81 -15.76
CA GLY A 7 -35.64 0.76 -16.54
C GLY A 7 -35.58 -0.59 -15.84
N MET A 8 -35.65 -0.63 -14.50
CA MET A 8 -35.67 -1.88 -13.72
C MET A 8 -36.95 -2.07 -12.88
N GLN A 9 -37.97 -1.22 -13.09
CA GLN A 9 -39.25 -1.27 -12.37
C GLN A 9 -39.10 -1.31 -10.84
N CYS A 10 -38.12 -0.59 -10.30
CA CYS A 10 -37.89 -0.52 -8.85
C CYS A 10 -38.64 0.67 -8.23
N SER A 11 -39.02 0.55 -6.97
CA SER A 11 -39.48 1.72 -6.20
C SER A 11 -38.35 2.76 -6.04
N PRO A 12 -38.68 4.05 -5.78
CA PRO A 12 -37.67 5.07 -5.52
C PRO A 12 -36.70 4.73 -4.37
N PHE A 13 -37.19 4.02 -3.36
CA PHE A 13 -36.37 3.54 -2.24
C PHE A 13 -35.37 2.47 -2.69
N GLU A 14 -35.84 1.45 -3.41
CA GLU A 14 -34.97 0.39 -3.96
C GLU A 14 -33.96 0.96 -4.96
N ALA A 15 -34.38 1.88 -5.83
CA ALA A 15 -33.49 2.54 -6.78
C ALA A 15 -32.38 3.33 -6.08
N THR A 16 -32.70 3.96 -4.94
CA THR A 16 -31.72 4.68 -4.11
C THR A 16 -30.78 3.68 -3.43
N ALA A 17 -31.29 2.60 -2.84
CA ALA A 17 -30.46 1.56 -2.22
C ALA A 17 -29.54 0.86 -3.22
N ILE A 18 -30.02 0.60 -4.44
CA ILE A 18 -29.21 0.07 -5.55
C ILE A 18 -28.12 1.07 -5.91
N LEU A 19 -28.47 2.34 -6.10
CA LEU A 19 -27.50 3.38 -6.44
C LEU A 19 -26.45 3.57 -5.34
N ASP A 20 -26.86 3.58 -4.08
CA ASP A 20 -25.96 3.64 -2.92
C ASP A 20 -25.06 2.42 -2.84
N THR A 21 -25.56 1.23 -3.19
CA THR A 21 -24.75 0.01 -3.27
C THR A 21 -23.75 0.09 -4.41
N VAL A 22 -24.19 0.57 -5.58
CA VAL A 22 -23.31 0.81 -6.74
C VAL A 22 -22.22 1.80 -6.38
N TYR A 23 -22.55 2.94 -5.76
CA TYR A 23 -21.53 3.85 -5.27
C TYR A 23 -20.67 3.18 -4.20
N LYS A 24 -21.22 2.52 -3.19
CA LYS A 24 -20.41 1.85 -2.15
C LYS A 24 -19.42 0.83 -2.71
N VAL A 25 -19.81 0.07 -3.75
CA VAL A 25 -18.98 -0.98 -4.36
C VAL A 25 -18.02 -0.40 -5.41
N TYR A 26 -18.51 0.54 -6.23
CA TYR A 26 -17.81 1.05 -7.41
C TYR A 26 -17.21 2.45 -7.23
N THR A 27 -17.42 3.14 -6.10
CA THR A 27 -16.78 4.44 -5.78
C THR A 27 -15.26 4.39 -5.96
N PRO A 28 -14.53 3.33 -5.54
CA PRO A 28 -13.09 3.23 -5.83
C PRO A 28 -12.74 3.22 -7.33
N TYR A 29 -13.67 2.80 -8.19
CA TYR A 29 -13.53 2.81 -9.65
C TYR A 29 -13.94 4.16 -10.27
N PHE A 30 -14.84 4.91 -9.64
CA PHE A 30 -15.24 6.26 -10.08
C PHE A 30 -14.27 7.35 -9.62
N GLU A 31 -13.66 7.21 -8.44
CA GLU A 31 -12.69 8.15 -7.86
C GLU A 31 -11.29 8.03 -8.47
N THR A 32 -11.03 7.01 -9.31
CA THR A 32 -9.81 6.89 -10.11
C THR A 32 -9.93 7.64 -11.43
N SER A 33 -10.26 8.93 -11.36
CA SER A 33 -10.12 9.89 -12.48
C SER A 33 -8.67 10.34 -12.71
N GLY A 34 -7.70 9.48 -12.37
CA GLY A 34 -6.35 9.52 -12.93
C GLY A 34 -6.30 8.53 -14.07
N THR A 35 -6.38 9.00 -15.31
CA THR A 35 -6.41 8.16 -16.52
C THR A 35 -5.42 7.00 -16.42
N LEU A 36 -5.95 5.76 -16.41
CA LEU A 36 -5.15 4.54 -16.51
C LEU A 36 -4.16 4.70 -17.67
N LYS A 37 -2.87 4.58 -17.39
CA LYS A 37 -1.86 4.63 -18.46
C LYS A 37 -1.91 3.31 -19.24
N PRO A 38 -1.53 3.32 -20.53
CA PRO A 38 -1.36 2.09 -21.29
C PRO A 38 -0.50 1.07 -20.55
N GLY A 39 -0.95 -0.18 -20.51
CA GLY A 39 -0.29 -1.27 -19.78
C GLY A 39 -0.58 -1.34 -18.28
N GLN A 40 -1.38 -0.41 -17.74
CA GLN A 40 -1.92 -0.49 -16.39
C GLN A 40 -3.32 -1.13 -16.37
N LEU A 41 -3.68 -1.72 -15.23
CA LEU A 41 -5.01 -2.28 -14.98
C LEU A 41 -5.45 -1.99 -13.55
N LEU A 42 -6.75 -1.81 -13.34
CA LEU A 42 -7.34 -1.82 -12.00
C LEU A 42 -7.54 -3.27 -11.56
N PHE A 43 -7.11 -3.57 -10.34
CA PHE A 43 -7.16 -4.90 -9.79
C PHE A 43 -7.71 -4.85 -8.36
N LEU A 44 -8.70 -5.70 -8.09
CA LEU A 44 -9.31 -5.81 -6.78
C LEU A 44 -8.52 -6.80 -5.93
N VAL A 45 -7.99 -6.31 -4.81
CA VAL A 45 -7.14 -7.07 -3.88
C VAL A 45 -7.62 -6.94 -2.45
N ILE A 46 -7.11 -7.80 -1.58
CA ILE A 46 -7.44 -7.77 -0.15
C ILE A 46 -6.70 -6.60 0.49
N SER A 47 -7.41 -5.83 1.32
CA SER A 47 -6.80 -4.77 2.12
C SER A 47 -5.75 -5.33 3.08
N ILE A 48 -4.64 -4.62 3.22
CA ILE A 48 -3.61 -4.91 4.22
C ILE A 48 -4.16 -4.90 5.65
N GLU A 49 -5.20 -4.11 5.90
CA GLU A 49 -5.86 -3.97 7.22
C GLU A 49 -6.74 -5.17 7.59
N THR A 50 -7.08 -6.02 6.62
CA THR A 50 -7.94 -7.20 6.85
C THR A 50 -7.27 -8.19 7.81
N SER A 51 -7.93 -8.57 8.90
CA SER A 51 -7.38 -9.55 9.86
C SER A 51 -7.04 -10.90 9.19
N PRO A 52 -5.95 -11.60 9.59
CA PRO A 52 -5.63 -12.93 9.08
C PRO A 52 -6.75 -13.97 9.26
N SER A 53 -7.63 -13.79 10.25
CA SER A 53 -8.72 -14.72 10.58
C SER A 53 -10.00 -14.48 9.80
N THR A 54 -10.10 -13.40 9.02
CA THR A 54 -11.27 -13.11 8.21
C THR A 54 -11.27 -14.00 6.97
N ARG A 55 -12.41 -14.63 6.65
CA ARG A 55 -12.54 -15.38 5.39
C ARG A 55 -12.32 -14.43 4.21
N LEU A 56 -11.76 -14.94 3.12
CA LEU A 56 -11.48 -14.13 1.92
C LEU A 56 -12.73 -13.44 1.36
N ALA A 57 -13.90 -14.09 1.48
CA ALA A 57 -15.20 -13.54 1.08
C ALA A 57 -15.64 -12.32 1.92
N ASP A 58 -15.26 -12.28 3.20
CA ASP A 58 -15.65 -11.24 4.17
C ASP A 58 -14.55 -10.17 4.35
N SER A 59 -13.47 -10.30 3.58
CA SER A 59 -12.30 -9.44 3.67
C SER A 59 -12.54 -8.10 2.99
N ARG A 60 -12.19 -6.99 3.65
CA ARG A 60 -12.24 -5.66 3.01
C ARG A 60 -11.35 -5.68 1.77
N GLN A 61 -11.94 -5.34 0.61
CA GLN A 61 -11.22 -5.26 -0.65
C GLN A 61 -10.87 -3.80 -0.97
N VAL A 62 -9.77 -3.61 -1.68
CA VAL A 62 -9.28 -2.31 -2.16
C VAL A 62 -8.93 -2.47 -3.63
N THR A 63 -9.37 -1.52 -4.45
CA THR A 63 -8.99 -1.43 -5.86
C THR A 63 -7.62 -0.77 -5.94
N VAL A 64 -6.67 -1.41 -6.62
CA VAL A 64 -5.32 -0.88 -6.85
C VAL A 64 -5.02 -0.80 -8.35
N THR A 65 -4.19 0.16 -8.76
CA THR A 65 -3.65 0.23 -10.12
C THR A 65 -2.35 -0.56 -10.19
N LEU A 66 -2.29 -1.55 -11.08
CA LEU A 66 -1.11 -2.38 -11.34
C LEU A 66 -0.56 -2.14 -12.73
N THR A 67 0.75 -2.01 -12.87
CA THR A 67 1.43 -1.88 -14.17
C THR A 67 1.84 -3.26 -14.68
N PHE A 68 0.95 -3.90 -15.44
CA PHE A 68 1.17 -5.22 -16.01
C PHE A 68 2.15 -5.22 -17.18
N ASP A 69 2.13 -4.15 -17.99
CA ASP A 69 3.06 -3.95 -19.09
C ASP A 69 3.70 -2.56 -19.02
N ALA A 70 5.02 -2.52 -18.86
CA ALA A 70 5.80 -1.27 -18.92
C ALA A 70 6.40 -1.01 -20.30
N GLY A 71 5.89 -1.65 -21.35
CA GLY A 71 6.29 -1.45 -22.73
C GLY A 71 7.77 -1.77 -22.96
N GLN A 72 8.54 -0.79 -23.44
CA GLN A 72 9.93 -1.03 -23.85
C GLN A 72 10.85 -1.50 -22.72
N ALA A 73 10.59 -1.09 -21.48
CA ALA A 73 11.36 -1.56 -20.32
C ALA A 73 11.21 -3.09 -20.14
N ASP A 74 9.99 -3.60 -20.29
CA ASP A 74 9.69 -5.03 -20.18
C ASP A 74 10.25 -5.82 -21.36
N LEU A 75 10.13 -5.27 -22.58
CA LEU A 75 10.70 -5.88 -23.77
C LEU A 75 12.23 -6.01 -23.68
N LYS A 76 12.92 -5.03 -23.10
CA LYS A 76 14.36 -5.09 -22.84
C LYS A 76 14.71 -6.25 -21.90
N VAL A 77 14.02 -6.36 -20.75
CA VAL A 77 14.23 -7.45 -19.80
C VAL A 77 13.98 -8.81 -20.44
N ARG A 78 12.92 -8.92 -21.26
CA ARG A 78 12.61 -10.15 -21.98
C ARG A 78 13.71 -10.55 -22.96
N ARG A 79 14.21 -9.60 -23.76
CA ARG A 79 15.29 -9.85 -24.74
C ARG A 79 16.57 -10.31 -24.05
N GLU A 80 16.96 -9.66 -22.96
CA GLU A 80 18.23 -9.94 -22.30
C GLU A 80 18.20 -11.19 -21.40
N LYS A 81 17.07 -11.46 -20.73
CA LYS A 81 17.02 -12.43 -19.62
C LYS A 81 15.90 -13.46 -19.74
N GLY A 82 15.14 -13.42 -20.84
CA GLY A 82 14.07 -14.36 -21.16
C GLY A 82 12.78 -14.17 -20.35
N VAL A 83 11.79 -15.01 -20.68
CA VAL A 83 10.43 -14.95 -20.13
C VAL A 83 10.37 -15.10 -18.61
N PRO A 84 11.10 -16.04 -17.96
CA PRO A 84 11.05 -16.16 -16.50
C PRO A 84 11.56 -14.91 -15.77
N ALA A 85 12.57 -14.23 -16.32
CA ALA A 85 13.08 -12.99 -15.74
C ALA A 85 12.08 -11.84 -15.87
N LEU A 86 11.44 -11.71 -17.03
CA LEU A 86 10.35 -10.74 -17.21
C LEU A 86 9.21 -10.99 -16.21
N ARG A 87 8.78 -12.24 -16.04
CA ARG A 87 7.71 -12.60 -15.11
C ARG A 87 8.05 -12.20 -13.69
N ARG A 88 9.26 -12.53 -13.20
CA ARG A 88 9.74 -12.09 -11.87
C ARG A 88 9.79 -10.57 -11.74
N HIS A 89 10.24 -9.87 -12.78
CA HIS A 89 10.30 -8.41 -12.80
C HIS A 89 8.90 -7.78 -12.66
N ARG A 90 7.92 -8.26 -13.43
CA ARG A 90 6.52 -7.84 -13.32
C ARG A 90 5.90 -8.21 -11.97
N MET A 91 6.17 -9.42 -11.48
CA MET A 91 5.65 -9.91 -10.20
C MET A 91 6.12 -9.02 -9.04
N GLN A 92 7.40 -8.64 -9.04
CA GLN A 92 7.95 -7.71 -8.06
C GLN A 92 7.29 -6.33 -8.16
N ARG A 93 7.15 -5.77 -9.37
CA ARG A 93 6.52 -4.47 -9.58
C ARG A 93 5.09 -4.43 -9.04
N MET A 94 4.25 -5.37 -9.47
CA MET A 94 2.84 -5.40 -9.11
C MET A 94 2.62 -5.67 -7.62
N ALA A 95 3.44 -6.53 -7.00
CA ALA A 95 3.38 -6.76 -5.55
C ALA A 95 3.66 -5.47 -4.77
N VAL A 96 4.68 -4.71 -5.18
CA VAL A 96 5.03 -3.42 -4.55
C VAL A 96 3.94 -2.37 -4.78
N GLU A 97 3.41 -2.26 -6.00
CA GLU A 97 2.33 -1.32 -6.34
C GLU A 97 1.08 -1.58 -5.51
N ALA A 98 0.64 -2.85 -5.42
CA ALA A 98 -0.49 -3.24 -4.58
C ALA A 98 -0.26 -2.83 -3.12
N PHE A 99 0.92 -3.18 -2.57
CA PHE A 99 1.27 -2.89 -1.19
C PHE A 99 1.30 -1.39 -0.87
N GLN A 100 1.85 -0.57 -1.77
CA GLN A 100 1.89 0.87 -1.61
C GLN A 100 0.49 1.49 -1.54
N GLN A 101 -0.47 0.91 -2.26
CA GLN A 101 -1.88 1.31 -2.30
C GLN A 101 -2.72 0.66 -1.19
N GLY A 102 -2.10 -0.07 -0.25
CA GLY A 102 -2.79 -0.70 0.89
C GLY A 102 -3.46 -2.03 0.56
N GLY A 103 -3.13 -2.64 -0.57
CA GLY A 103 -3.60 -3.95 -0.98
C GLY A 103 -2.52 -5.03 -0.89
N LEU A 104 -2.93 -6.30 -0.79
CA LEU A 104 -2.05 -7.46 -0.79
C LEU A 104 -2.47 -8.44 -1.88
N LEU A 105 -1.55 -8.76 -2.79
CA LEU A 105 -1.74 -9.81 -3.78
C LEU A 105 -1.49 -11.19 -3.16
N THR A 106 -2.29 -12.18 -3.55
CA THR A 106 -2.05 -13.60 -3.27
C THR A 106 -1.26 -14.26 -4.41
N ILE A 107 -0.73 -15.46 -4.19
CA ILE A 107 -0.07 -16.21 -5.27
C ILE A 107 -1.10 -16.66 -6.31
N GLU A 108 -2.32 -16.92 -5.88
CA GLU A 108 -3.48 -17.27 -6.68
C GLU A 108 -3.89 -16.12 -7.60
N ASP A 109 -3.90 -14.88 -7.09
CA ASP A 109 -4.12 -13.69 -7.91
C ASP A 109 -3.09 -13.58 -9.03
N LEU A 110 -1.81 -13.69 -8.67
CA LEU A 110 -0.71 -13.60 -9.63
C LEU A 110 -0.77 -14.76 -10.64
N ALA A 111 -1.02 -15.98 -10.19
CA ALA A 111 -1.00 -17.19 -11.01
C ALA A 111 -2.19 -17.23 -11.98
N ASN A 112 -3.40 -17.13 -11.44
CA ASN A 112 -4.62 -17.43 -12.18
C ASN A 112 -5.18 -16.21 -12.90
N ARG A 113 -5.02 -15.01 -12.34
CA ARG A 113 -5.70 -13.80 -12.82
C ARG A 113 -4.78 -12.86 -13.60
N LEU A 114 -3.46 -12.92 -13.36
CA LEU A 114 -2.48 -12.02 -13.99
C LEU A 114 -1.55 -12.74 -14.97
N PHE A 115 -0.84 -13.78 -14.54
CA PHE A 115 0.18 -14.43 -15.37
C PHE A 115 -0.30 -15.67 -16.13
N ASN A 116 -1.50 -16.15 -15.85
CA ASN A 116 -2.09 -17.36 -16.42
C ASN A 116 -1.10 -18.54 -16.41
N CYS A 117 -0.53 -18.85 -15.24
CA CYS A 117 0.42 -19.93 -15.05
C CYS A 117 0.20 -20.65 -13.72
N GLY A 118 0.74 -21.86 -13.58
CA GLY A 118 0.58 -22.62 -12.34
C GLY A 118 1.23 -21.95 -11.12
N GLN A 119 0.57 -22.02 -9.97
CA GLN A 119 1.09 -21.48 -8.70
C GLN A 119 2.50 -22.01 -8.35
N ARG A 120 2.80 -23.27 -8.68
CA ARG A 120 4.14 -23.87 -8.49
C ARG A 120 5.23 -23.12 -9.26
N THR A 121 4.93 -22.60 -10.44
CA THR A 121 5.87 -21.78 -11.23
C THR A 121 6.19 -20.48 -10.50
N LEU A 122 5.15 -19.79 -9.97
CA LEU A 122 5.34 -18.55 -9.23
C LEU A 122 6.00 -18.76 -7.87
N THR A 123 5.72 -19.88 -7.20
CA THR A 123 6.39 -20.26 -5.95
C THR A 123 7.90 -20.44 -6.18
N ARG A 124 8.29 -21.13 -7.26
CA ARG A 124 9.71 -21.25 -7.64
C ARG A 124 10.33 -19.89 -7.97
N ASP A 125 9.59 -19.00 -8.60
CA ASP A 125 10.03 -17.62 -8.87
C ASP A 125 10.23 -16.82 -7.58
N LEU A 126 9.34 -16.97 -6.59
CA LEU A 126 9.50 -16.39 -5.25
C LEU A 126 10.76 -16.90 -4.55
N ASP A 127 11.05 -18.20 -4.62
CA ASP A 127 12.26 -18.76 -4.01
C ASP A 127 13.54 -18.21 -4.66
N ILE A 128 13.52 -18.05 -5.99
CA ILE A 128 14.63 -17.42 -6.71
C ILE A 128 14.81 -15.96 -6.28
N LEU A 129 13.72 -15.20 -6.13
CA LEU A 129 13.78 -13.82 -5.63
C LEU A 129 14.29 -13.77 -4.19
N ARG A 130 13.81 -14.65 -3.31
CA ARG A 130 14.22 -14.74 -1.90
C ARG A 130 15.71 -15.03 -1.77
N ARG A 131 16.24 -15.97 -2.56
CA ARG A 131 17.69 -16.27 -2.63
C ARG A 131 18.53 -15.08 -3.10
N LYS A 132 17.93 -14.15 -3.85
CA LYS A 132 18.56 -12.89 -4.27
C LYS A 132 18.33 -11.73 -3.27
N GLY A 133 17.81 -12.02 -2.08
CA GLY A 133 17.49 -11.03 -1.06
C GLY A 133 16.23 -10.19 -1.35
N VAL A 134 15.42 -10.60 -2.33
CA VAL A 134 14.18 -9.90 -2.69
C VAL A 134 12.99 -10.71 -2.17
N VAL A 135 12.29 -10.18 -1.17
CA VAL A 135 11.04 -10.77 -0.68
C VAL A 135 9.87 -9.87 -1.06
N LEU A 136 8.84 -10.46 -1.66
CA LEU A 136 7.69 -9.71 -2.18
C LEU A 136 6.62 -9.52 -1.08
N PRO A 137 6.00 -8.34 -0.99
CA PRO A 137 4.95 -8.05 -0.02
C PRO A 137 3.60 -8.67 -0.45
N LEU A 138 3.54 -9.99 -0.50
CA LEU A 138 2.34 -10.76 -0.78
C LEU A 138 1.53 -10.99 0.50
N ARG A 139 0.26 -11.40 0.35
CA ARG A 139 -0.60 -11.70 1.49
C ARG A 139 0.02 -12.73 2.43
N SER A 140 0.56 -13.84 1.90
CA SER A 140 1.24 -14.86 2.71
C SER A 140 2.41 -14.24 3.47
N THR A 141 3.33 -13.57 2.77
CA THR A 141 4.48 -12.89 3.38
C THR A 141 4.07 -11.94 4.51
N ILE A 142 3.06 -11.09 4.28
CA ILE A 142 2.67 -10.04 5.23
C ILE A 142 1.82 -10.59 6.39
N LYS A 143 0.98 -11.61 6.15
CA LYS A 143 0.11 -12.18 7.19
C LYS A 143 0.80 -13.24 8.04
N ASP A 144 1.83 -13.92 7.52
CA ASP A 144 2.68 -14.85 8.28
C ASP A 144 3.57 -14.12 9.32
N MET A 145 3.70 -12.80 9.22
CA MET A 145 4.49 -11.97 10.15
C MET A 145 3.75 -11.59 11.47
N GLY A 146 2.52 -12.07 11.69
CA GLY A 146 1.82 -11.94 12.98
C GLY A 146 0.94 -10.67 13.15
N ARG A 147 0.16 -10.63 14.25
CA ARG A 147 -1.07 -9.83 14.43
C ARG A 147 -0.94 -8.38 14.93
N SER A 148 0.22 -7.84 15.26
CA SER A 148 0.21 -6.77 16.28
C SER A 148 0.62 -5.36 15.83
N ILE A 149 1.22 -5.16 14.65
CA ILE A 149 1.72 -3.83 14.24
C ILE A 149 1.58 -3.71 12.71
N SER A 150 1.05 -2.59 12.21
CA SER A 150 1.04 -2.36 10.74
C SER A 150 2.47 -2.47 10.21
N HIS A 151 2.70 -3.12 9.07
CA HIS A 151 4.06 -3.32 8.53
C HIS A 151 4.87 -2.00 8.45
N ARG A 152 4.17 -0.90 8.14
CA ARG A 152 4.71 0.46 8.15
C ARG A 152 5.11 0.92 9.57
N SER A 153 4.27 0.65 10.56
CA SER A 153 4.57 0.91 11.97
C SER A 153 5.82 0.17 12.46
N LEU A 154 6.06 -1.07 12.03
CA LEU A 154 7.30 -1.80 12.34
C LEU A 154 8.52 -1.10 11.73
N ILE A 155 8.45 -0.67 10.47
CA ILE A 155 9.52 0.11 9.82
C ILE A 155 9.83 1.38 10.64
N ILE A 156 8.80 2.10 11.07
CA ILE A 156 8.96 3.31 11.87
C ILE A 156 9.56 3.01 13.23
N GLU A 157 9.09 1.97 13.92
CA GLU A 157 9.64 1.55 15.22
C GLU A 157 11.14 1.24 15.11
N GLN A 158 11.55 0.45 14.11
CA GLN A 158 12.96 0.12 13.87
C GLN A 158 13.79 1.38 13.60
N TRP A 159 13.24 2.36 12.88
CA TRP A 159 13.89 3.65 12.65
C TRP A 159 14.01 4.48 13.93
N LEU A 160 12.96 4.54 14.76
CA LEU A 160 12.94 5.25 16.05
C LEU A 160 13.94 4.66 17.05
N LEU A 161 14.17 3.34 16.98
CA LEU A 161 15.19 2.62 17.75
C LEU A 161 16.62 2.83 17.22
N GLY A 162 16.79 3.53 16.09
CA GLY A 162 18.09 3.97 15.60
C GLY A 162 18.67 3.16 14.45
N LYS A 163 17.96 2.16 13.91
CA LYS A 163 18.44 1.44 12.73
C LYS A 163 18.54 2.36 11.52
N GLU A 164 19.53 2.10 10.67
CA GLU A 164 19.72 2.81 9.41
C GLU A 164 18.79 2.27 8.31
N TYR A 165 18.51 3.10 7.29
CA TYR A 165 17.54 2.74 6.25
C TYR A 165 17.91 1.46 5.49
N SER A 166 19.20 1.20 5.26
CA SER A 166 19.68 -0.03 4.64
C SER A 166 19.39 -1.27 5.49
N GLU A 167 19.59 -1.18 6.80
CA GLU A 167 19.33 -2.27 7.73
C GLU A 167 17.82 -2.54 7.85
N ILE A 168 17.00 -1.49 7.92
CA ILE A 168 15.54 -1.64 7.97
C ILE A 168 15.04 -2.23 6.65
N ALA A 169 15.54 -1.74 5.51
CA ALA A 169 15.22 -2.27 4.19
C ALA A 169 15.53 -3.77 4.11
N PHE A 170 16.70 -4.19 4.61
CA PHE A 170 17.08 -5.59 4.66
C PHE A 170 16.14 -6.42 5.56
N HIS A 171 15.91 -6.00 6.80
CA HIS A 171 15.11 -6.76 7.78
C HIS A 171 13.61 -6.79 7.47
N THR A 172 13.08 -5.73 6.87
CA THR A 172 11.64 -5.60 6.56
C THR A 172 11.34 -5.96 5.12
N HIS A 173 12.36 -6.33 4.34
CA HIS A 173 12.26 -6.66 2.93
C HIS A 173 11.69 -5.55 2.05
N HIS A 174 12.15 -4.33 2.29
CA HIS A 174 11.76 -3.14 1.55
C HIS A 174 12.94 -2.59 0.76
N SER A 175 12.67 -1.80 -0.27
CA SER A 175 13.72 -0.98 -0.88
C SER A 175 14.04 0.19 0.04
N ILE A 176 15.29 0.67 0.01
CA ILE A 176 15.70 1.88 0.77
C ILE A 176 14.78 3.07 0.45
N PRO A 177 14.40 3.36 -0.82
CA PRO A 177 13.45 4.43 -1.13
C PRO A 177 12.07 4.24 -0.49
N ALA A 178 11.58 2.99 -0.38
CA ALA A 178 10.31 2.71 0.28
C ALA A 178 10.37 3.01 1.78
N VAL A 179 11.44 2.56 2.45
CA VAL A 179 11.70 2.85 3.87
C VAL A 179 11.76 4.37 4.10
N GLN A 180 12.51 5.09 3.27
CA GLN A 180 12.60 6.56 3.33
C GLN A 180 11.22 7.23 3.20
N ASN A 181 10.40 6.77 2.26
CA ASN A 181 9.05 7.30 2.06
C ASN A 181 8.17 7.09 3.31
N TYR A 182 8.19 5.92 3.93
CA TYR A 182 7.44 5.67 5.17
C TYR A 182 7.89 6.58 6.30
N VAL A 183 9.21 6.72 6.49
CA VAL A 183 9.78 7.60 7.51
C VAL A 183 9.43 9.06 7.25
N ASN A 184 9.43 9.51 5.98
CA ASN A 184 9.02 10.87 5.65
C ASN A 184 7.53 11.12 5.89
N LYS A 185 6.65 10.16 5.56
CA LYS A 185 5.22 10.25 5.90
C LYS A 185 5.01 10.31 7.41
N PHE A 186 5.72 9.48 8.18
CA PHE A 186 5.69 9.53 9.64
C PHE A 186 6.11 10.91 10.19
N LYS A 187 7.22 11.47 9.72
CA LYS A 187 7.67 12.82 10.12
C LYS A 187 6.61 13.89 9.86
N ARG A 188 5.93 13.85 8.70
CA ARG A 188 4.85 14.78 8.36
C ARG A 188 3.63 14.61 9.26
N VAL A 189 3.26 13.37 9.57
CA VAL A 189 2.16 13.08 10.51
C VAL A 189 2.44 13.67 11.88
N ILE A 190 3.64 13.43 12.44
CA ILE A 190 4.00 13.98 13.76
C ILE A 190 4.08 15.51 13.72
N ALA A 191 4.56 16.10 12.62
CA ALA A 191 4.59 17.55 12.48
C ALA A 191 3.21 18.20 12.56
N LEU A 192 2.27 17.70 11.77
CA LEU A 192 0.90 18.22 11.77
C LEU A 192 0.18 17.92 13.10
N ALA A 193 0.48 16.80 13.76
CA ALA A 193 -0.08 16.49 15.06
C ALA A 193 0.42 17.45 16.16
N GLU A 194 1.70 17.84 16.15
CA GLU A 194 2.26 18.83 17.08
C GLU A 194 1.74 20.25 16.80
N GLU A 195 1.29 20.54 15.57
CA GLU A 195 0.60 21.77 15.20
C GLU A 195 -0.89 21.77 15.59
N GLY A 196 -1.42 20.65 16.11
CA GLY A 196 -2.79 20.54 16.63
C GLY A 196 -3.85 20.17 15.59
N TYR A 197 -3.47 19.72 14.39
CA TYR A 197 -4.42 19.20 13.41
C TYR A 197 -5.05 17.88 13.88
N ASP A 198 -6.33 17.66 13.55
CA ASP A 198 -7.03 16.41 13.89
C ASP A 198 -6.62 15.25 12.96
N VAL A 199 -6.89 14.02 13.42
CA VAL A 199 -6.49 12.76 12.74
C VAL A 199 -6.97 12.70 11.28
N HIS A 200 -8.21 13.13 11.01
CA HIS A 200 -8.78 13.05 9.65
C HIS A 200 -8.15 14.08 8.72
N THR A 201 -7.90 15.29 9.21
CA THR A 201 -7.19 16.34 8.45
C THR A 201 -5.76 15.90 8.11
N ILE A 202 -5.04 15.33 9.09
CA ILE A 202 -3.68 14.79 8.87
C ILE A 202 -3.69 13.66 7.83
N ALA A 203 -4.64 12.72 7.97
CA ALA A 203 -4.79 11.60 7.04
C ALA A 203 -4.99 12.09 5.59
N PHE A 204 -5.84 13.09 5.41
CA PHE A 204 -6.07 13.74 4.12
C PHE A 204 -4.81 14.41 3.55
N LEU A 205 -4.15 15.29 4.33
CA LEU A 205 -2.99 16.06 3.88
C LEU A 205 -1.77 15.19 3.55
N VAL A 206 -1.56 14.10 4.30
CA VAL A 206 -0.41 13.19 4.12
C VAL A 206 -0.73 12.04 3.17
N LYS A 207 -2.00 11.88 2.77
CA LYS A 207 -2.51 10.79 1.92
C LYS A 207 -2.19 9.42 2.54
N VAL A 208 -2.68 9.23 3.77
CA VAL A 208 -2.64 7.97 4.55
C VAL A 208 -3.99 7.73 5.22
N SER A 209 -4.25 6.53 5.73
CA SER A 209 -5.49 6.25 6.48
C SER A 209 -5.45 6.86 7.87
N ALA A 210 -6.63 7.20 8.42
CA ALA A 210 -6.78 7.66 9.80
C ALA A 210 -6.23 6.64 10.82
N SER A 211 -6.49 5.36 10.60
CA SER A 211 -5.93 4.24 11.38
C SER A 211 -4.39 4.26 11.45
N LEU A 212 -3.72 4.63 10.34
CA LEU A 212 -2.27 4.71 10.29
C LEU A 212 -1.73 5.95 11.00
N VAL A 213 -2.47 7.07 10.97
CA VAL A 213 -2.15 8.28 11.73
C VAL A 213 -2.19 7.98 13.23
N GLU A 214 -3.25 7.35 13.71
CA GLU A 214 -3.38 6.91 15.11
C GLU A 214 -2.23 5.98 15.52
N SER A 215 -1.93 4.99 14.68
CA SER A 215 -0.82 4.06 14.91
C SER A 215 0.54 4.78 15.02
N TYR A 216 0.77 5.80 14.19
CA TYR A 216 1.98 6.61 14.25
C TYR A 216 2.05 7.47 15.51
N HIS A 217 0.92 8.05 15.92
CA HIS A 217 0.85 8.84 17.15
C HIS A 217 1.14 7.96 18.39
N GLN A 218 0.55 6.77 18.43
CA GLN A 218 0.80 5.79 19.49
C GLN A 218 2.27 5.36 19.53
N LEU A 219 2.89 5.09 18.38
CA LEU A 219 4.33 4.76 18.32
C LEU A 219 5.21 5.90 18.85
N TYR A 220 4.90 7.14 18.47
CA TYR A 220 5.67 8.30 18.90
C TYR A 220 5.62 8.51 20.42
N GLN A 221 4.49 8.20 21.05
CA GLN A 221 4.32 8.31 22.50
C GLN A 221 4.93 7.13 23.28
N THR A 222 4.84 5.91 22.74
CA THR A 222 5.16 4.69 23.50
C THR A 222 6.58 4.16 23.26
N VAL A 223 7.16 4.38 22.07
CA VAL A 223 8.47 3.83 21.72
C VAL A 223 9.61 4.71 22.26
N LYS A 224 10.66 4.08 22.80
CA LYS A 224 11.87 4.76 23.23
C LYS A 224 12.65 5.29 22.03
N ILE A 225 12.50 6.58 21.73
CA ILE A 225 13.18 7.25 20.62
C ILE A 225 14.65 7.57 21.00
N VAL A 226 15.61 7.10 20.19
CA VAL A 226 17.02 7.41 20.40
C VAL A 226 17.34 8.89 20.14
N ALA A 227 18.35 9.43 20.82
CA ALA A 227 18.63 10.86 20.87
C ALA A 227 18.80 11.52 19.49
N HIS A 228 19.53 10.87 18.58
CA HIS A 228 19.76 11.42 17.24
C HIS A 228 18.48 11.46 16.39
N ARG A 229 17.58 10.48 16.53
CA ARG A 229 16.27 10.46 15.85
C ARG A 229 15.33 11.51 16.43
N ARG A 230 15.34 11.71 17.75
CA ARG A 230 14.61 12.81 18.41
C ARG A 230 15.08 14.18 17.91
N LYS A 231 16.39 14.38 17.75
CA LYS A 231 16.96 15.60 17.15
C LYS A 231 16.51 15.78 15.69
N ALA A 232 16.51 14.69 14.91
CA ALA A 232 16.04 14.72 13.52
C ALA A 232 14.55 15.09 13.40
N LEU A 233 13.69 14.56 14.28
CA LEU A 233 12.27 14.93 14.35
C LEU A 233 12.11 16.42 14.70
N ARG A 234 12.76 16.90 15.77
CA ARG A 234 12.72 18.32 16.16
C ARG A 234 13.20 19.26 15.06
N SER A 235 14.25 18.88 14.34
CA SER A 235 14.75 19.67 13.21
C SER A 235 13.76 19.73 12.05
N PHE A 236 12.98 18.66 11.83
CA PHE A 236 11.94 18.62 10.81
C PHE A 236 10.78 19.56 11.18
N LEU A 237 10.35 19.55 12.44
CA LEU A 237 9.31 20.45 12.98
C LEU A 237 9.69 21.93 12.79
N LYS A 238 10.93 22.30 13.13
CA LYS A 238 11.41 23.68 12.99
C LYS A 238 11.46 24.18 11.53
N LYS A 239 11.70 23.28 10.57
CA LYS A 239 11.69 23.64 9.14
C LYS A 239 10.26 23.85 8.62
N GLY A 240 9.30 23.02 9.06
CA GLY A 240 7.88 23.20 8.71
C GLY A 240 7.33 24.56 9.14
N ALA A 241 7.77 25.06 10.30
CA ALA A 241 7.38 26.37 10.83
C ALA A 241 8.00 27.57 10.07
N GLN A 242 9.09 27.39 9.31
CA GLN A 242 9.76 28.49 8.58
C GLN A 242 9.22 28.69 7.15
N ASP A 243 8.56 27.69 6.56
CA ASP A 243 8.07 27.73 5.18
C ASP A 243 6.59 28.17 5.05
N MET A 244 5.97 28.66 6.13
CA MET A 244 4.58 29.13 6.11
C MET A 244 4.51 30.66 5.96
N PRO A 245 3.73 31.20 5.00
CA PRO A 245 3.50 32.63 4.93
C PRO A 245 2.76 33.08 6.20
N ILE A 246 3.32 34.09 6.85
CA ILE A 246 2.72 34.79 7.98
C ILE A 246 1.34 35.29 7.53
N ARG A 247 0.28 34.83 8.20
CA ARG A 247 -1.06 35.42 8.08
C ARG A 247 -1.15 36.67 8.94
#